data_AF-A0A353VF86-F1
#
_entry.id   AF-A0A353VF86-F1
#
_cell.length_a   1.000
_cell.length_b   1.000
_cell.length_c   1.000
_cell.angle_alpha   90.00
_cell.angle_beta   90.00
_cell.angle_gamma   90.00
#
_symmetry.space_group_name_H-M   'P 1'
#
loop_
_entity.id
_entity.type
_entity.pdbx_description
1 polymer ?
#
loop_
_entity_poly.entity_id
_entity_poly.type
_entity_poly.pdbx_seq_one_letter_code
_entity_poly.pdbx_strand_id
1 'polypeptide(L)'
;MAGSGLVLGRSSILVRLIASFGALALITGLVGGIGIWAFSRVNGALQAVAGESVPALVQLLGTERDMQQAVVAERTLMFMKVDTLAAKETVRTHADRLARLNEHWKQYGAIAASEAERARRAAFESARAEWETASRDVLKTIAEDTPAARRDAVDLSLGETALKYDKARQALGELIEARLAQVREQAEREGATAGRMSWWVVLSVLGAIVVAGVTAVAVSRWVARPLREAVVLLKDIAAGEADLTRRLTVTGHGEIGELADSF
;
A
#
# COMPACT_ATOMS: atom_id res chain seq x y z
N MET A 1 26.14 22.02 29.07
CA MET A 1 26.72 21.04 28.13
C MET A 1 27.38 21.81 26.99
N ALA A 2 28.66 22.16 27.15
CA ALA A 2 29.45 22.90 26.17
C ALA A 2 30.77 22.13 26.03
N GLY A 3 30.96 21.40 24.94
CA GLY A 3 32.09 20.46 24.85
C GLY A 3 32.45 19.91 23.47
N SER A 4 31.85 20.39 22.38
CA SER A 4 32.20 19.95 21.01
C SER A 4 32.91 21.03 20.18
N GLY A 5 32.96 22.29 20.64
CA GLY A 5 33.54 23.40 19.89
C GLY A 5 35.08 23.47 19.86
N LEU A 6 35.77 22.74 20.75
CA LEU A 6 37.23 22.90 20.93
C LEU A 6 38.11 22.01 20.05
N VAL A 7 37.56 20.98 19.38
CA VAL A 7 38.38 20.01 18.63
C VAL A 7 38.73 20.51 17.21
N LEU A 8 37.91 21.38 16.60
CA LEU A 8 38.11 21.84 15.22
C LEU A 8 39.11 23.02 15.08
N GLY A 9 39.56 23.62 16.20
CA GLY A 9 40.48 24.75 16.19
C GLY A 9 41.88 24.42 15.65
N ARG A 10 42.32 23.15 15.73
CA ARG A 10 43.67 22.70 15.34
C ARG A 10 43.73 21.82 14.08
N SER A 11 42.61 21.60 13.37
CA SER A 11 42.55 20.72 12.19
C SER A 11 42.77 21.45 10.86
N SER A 12 43.33 20.75 9.87
CA SER A 12 43.58 21.27 8.53
C SER A 12 42.30 21.59 7.74
N ILE A 13 42.38 22.43 6.73
CA ILE A 13 41.28 22.81 5.83
C ILE A 13 40.68 21.56 5.18
N LEU A 14 41.53 20.60 4.76
CA LEU A 14 41.07 19.34 4.19
C LEU A 14 40.15 18.58 5.16
N VAL A 15 40.53 18.45 6.43
CA VAL A 15 39.71 17.76 7.45
C VAL A 15 38.37 18.47 7.65
N ARG A 16 38.36 19.81 7.64
CA ARG A 16 37.12 20.60 7.77
C ARG A 16 36.19 20.44 6.57
N LEU A 17 36.73 20.41 5.36
CA LEU A 17 35.94 20.18 4.14
C LEU A 17 35.40 18.75 4.10
N ILE A 18 36.22 17.74 4.38
CA ILE A 18 35.78 16.33 4.44
C ILE A 18 34.68 16.15 5.49
N ALA A 19 34.83 16.73 6.68
CA ALA A 19 33.80 16.67 7.72
C ALA A 19 32.48 17.33 7.27
N SER A 20 32.57 18.47 6.59
CA SER A 20 31.42 19.22 6.10
C SER A 20 30.65 18.49 5.00
N PHE A 21 31.37 18.02 3.97
CA PHE A 21 30.78 17.23 2.89
C PHE A 21 30.31 15.85 3.38
N GLY A 22 31.04 15.23 4.30
CA GLY A 22 30.65 13.98 4.94
C GLY A 22 29.34 14.11 5.72
N ALA A 23 29.16 15.21 6.47
CA ALA A 23 27.90 15.49 7.16
C ALA A 23 26.72 15.67 6.19
N LEU A 24 26.92 16.41 5.09
CA LEU A 24 25.91 16.58 4.03
C LEU A 24 25.54 15.25 3.37
N ALA A 25 26.54 14.43 3.05
CA ALA A 25 26.33 13.10 2.46
C ALA A 25 25.55 12.17 3.40
N LEU A 26 25.92 12.14 4.70
CA LEU A 26 25.22 11.36 5.71
C LEU A 26 23.75 11.76 5.83
N ILE A 27 23.46 13.06 5.89
CA ILE A 27 22.10 13.57 5.98
C ILE A 27 21.28 13.21 4.74
N THR A 28 21.88 13.36 3.56
CA THR A 28 21.22 13.01 2.29
C THR A 28 20.87 11.53 2.27
N GLY A 29 21.81 10.68 2.71
CA GLY A 29 21.58 9.25 2.87
C GLY A 29 20.47 8.91 3.88
N LEU A 30 20.43 9.61 5.03
CA LEU A 30 19.39 9.43 6.04
C LEU A 30 18.00 9.83 5.52
N VAL A 31 17.88 10.99 4.88
CA VAL A 31 16.61 11.46 4.29
C VAL A 31 16.15 10.50 3.19
N GLY A 32 17.05 10.09 2.30
CA GLY A 32 16.77 9.09 1.26
C GLY A 32 16.32 7.75 1.84
N GLY A 33 17.00 7.26 2.88
CA GLY A 33 16.63 6.03 3.58
C GLY A 33 15.26 6.09 4.24
N ILE A 34 14.95 7.19 4.95
CA ILE A 34 13.62 7.42 5.54
C ILE A 34 12.55 7.48 4.44
N GLY A 35 12.84 8.14 3.31
CA GLY A 35 11.94 8.21 2.17
C GLY A 35 11.62 6.85 1.57
N ILE A 36 12.64 6.01 1.34
CA ILE A 36 12.47 4.64 0.82
C ILE A 36 11.69 3.77 1.81
N TRP A 37 11.99 3.87 3.11
CA TRP A 37 11.27 3.13 4.15
C TRP A 37 9.79 3.58 4.26
N ALA A 38 9.53 4.89 4.15
CA ALA A 38 8.19 5.44 4.05
C ALA A 38 7.42 4.91 2.85
N PHE A 39 8.06 4.96 1.69
CA PHE A 39 7.48 4.49 0.44
C PHE A 39 7.20 2.99 0.45
N SER A 40 8.14 2.16 0.94
CA SER A 40 7.97 0.71 0.98
C SER A 40 6.81 0.29 1.87
N ARG A 41 6.53 1.05 2.95
CA ARG A 41 5.39 0.77 3.81
C ARG A 41 4.05 1.06 3.16
N VAL A 42 3.93 2.19 2.45
CA VAL A 42 2.73 2.53 1.67
C VAL A 42 2.54 1.55 0.51
N ASN A 43 3.61 1.14 -0.15
CA ASN A 43 3.54 0.17 -1.23
C ASN A 43 3.08 -1.22 -0.74
N GLY A 44 3.54 -1.67 0.44
CA GLY A 44 3.09 -2.94 1.04
C GLY A 44 1.60 -2.94 1.41
N ALA A 45 1.11 -1.82 1.96
CA ALA A 45 -0.31 -1.57 2.22
C ALA A 45 -1.16 -1.70 0.93
N LEU A 46 -0.72 -1.01 -0.13
CA LEU A 46 -1.36 -1.07 -1.44
C LEU A 46 -1.37 -2.50 -2.02
N GLN A 47 -0.27 -3.24 -1.88
CA GLN A 47 -0.20 -4.63 -2.33
C GLN A 47 -1.14 -5.56 -1.56
N ALA A 48 -1.36 -5.36 -0.26
CA ALA A 48 -2.32 -6.16 0.49
C ALA A 48 -3.76 -5.94 -0.04
N VAL A 49 -4.14 -4.69 -0.33
CA VAL A 49 -5.45 -4.38 -0.89
C VAL A 49 -5.59 -4.95 -2.32
N ALA A 50 -4.60 -4.71 -3.18
CA ALA A 50 -4.64 -5.13 -4.58
C ALA A 50 -4.47 -6.66 -4.75
N GLY A 51 -3.66 -7.30 -3.91
CA GLY A 51 -3.31 -8.71 -4.01
C GLY A 51 -4.26 -9.65 -3.27
N GLU A 52 -4.93 -9.17 -2.20
CA GLU A 52 -5.81 -10.03 -1.39
C GLU A 52 -7.25 -9.55 -1.37
N SER A 53 -7.48 -8.27 -1.13
CA SER A 53 -8.83 -7.76 -0.85
C SER A 53 -9.68 -7.59 -2.10
N VAL A 54 -9.11 -6.99 -3.15
CA VAL A 54 -9.81 -6.82 -4.43
C VAL A 54 -10.14 -8.17 -5.07
N PRO A 55 -9.19 -9.13 -5.20
CA PRO A 55 -9.51 -10.45 -5.72
C PRO A 55 -10.61 -11.14 -4.91
N ALA A 56 -10.56 -11.10 -3.58
CA ALA A 56 -11.59 -11.70 -2.74
C ALA A 56 -12.99 -11.13 -3.03
N LEU A 57 -13.12 -9.81 -3.09
CA LEU A 57 -14.40 -9.16 -3.39
C LEU A 57 -14.89 -9.49 -4.80
N VAL A 58 -14.00 -9.53 -5.79
CA VAL A 58 -14.34 -9.94 -7.16
C VAL A 58 -14.90 -11.35 -7.19
N GLN A 59 -14.28 -12.30 -6.47
CA GLN A 59 -14.78 -13.68 -6.40
C GLN A 59 -16.13 -13.79 -5.67
N LEU A 60 -16.31 -13.07 -4.56
CA LEU A 60 -17.58 -13.07 -3.83
C LEU A 60 -18.72 -12.46 -4.66
N LEU A 61 -18.48 -11.34 -5.33
CA LEU A 61 -19.46 -10.71 -6.23
C LEU A 61 -19.73 -11.56 -7.47
N GLY A 62 -18.71 -12.24 -8.00
CA GLY A 62 -18.86 -13.24 -9.06
C GLY A 62 -19.77 -14.39 -8.64
N THR A 63 -19.61 -14.86 -7.40
CA THR A 63 -20.46 -15.87 -6.77
C THR A 63 -21.91 -15.39 -6.68
N GLU A 64 -22.17 -14.19 -6.15
CA GLU A 64 -23.53 -13.64 -6.06
C GLU A 64 -24.19 -13.52 -7.44
N ARG A 65 -23.44 -13.04 -8.45
CA ARG A 65 -23.93 -12.91 -9.82
C ARG A 65 -24.33 -14.26 -10.41
N ASP A 66 -23.47 -15.28 -10.28
CA ASP A 66 -23.78 -16.61 -10.82
C ASP A 66 -24.95 -17.27 -10.07
N MET A 67 -25.10 -17.03 -8.76
CA MET A 67 -26.29 -17.43 -8.01
C MET A 67 -27.58 -16.82 -8.59
N GLN A 68 -27.59 -15.50 -8.78
CA GLN A 68 -28.74 -14.79 -9.35
C GLN A 68 -29.07 -15.29 -10.76
N GLN A 69 -28.05 -15.49 -11.59
CA GLN A 69 -28.24 -15.96 -12.97
C GLN A 69 -28.74 -17.41 -13.04
N ALA A 70 -28.36 -18.27 -12.07
CA ALA A 70 -28.92 -19.60 -11.95
C ALA A 70 -30.43 -19.54 -11.62
N VAL A 71 -30.84 -18.73 -10.63
CA VAL A 71 -32.27 -18.54 -10.31
C VAL A 71 -33.06 -17.98 -11.49
N VAL A 72 -32.50 -17.04 -12.24
CA VAL A 72 -33.13 -16.50 -13.45
C VAL A 72 -33.32 -17.59 -14.50
N ALA A 73 -32.30 -18.41 -14.77
CA ALA A 73 -32.40 -19.52 -15.73
C ALA A 73 -33.44 -20.56 -15.28
N GLU A 74 -33.42 -20.96 -14.00
CA GLU A 74 -34.40 -21.88 -13.40
C GLU A 74 -35.84 -21.39 -13.59
N ARG A 75 -36.11 -20.14 -13.20
CA ARG A 75 -37.47 -19.57 -13.29
C ARG A 75 -37.90 -19.34 -14.73
N THR A 76 -36.97 -19.04 -15.63
CA THR A 76 -37.29 -18.89 -17.07
C THR A 76 -37.79 -20.21 -17.65
N LEU A 77 -37.21 -21.35 -17.27
CA LEU A 77 -37.61 -22.67 -17.76
C LEU A 77 -39.07 -23.02 -17.48
N MET A 78 -39.65 -22.51 -16.39
CA MET A 78 -41.07 -22.74 -16.05
C MET A 78 -42.03 -22.20 -17.10
N PHE A 79 -41.60 -21.20 -17.88
CA PHE A 79 -42.39 -20.55 -18.92
C PHE A 79 -42.07 -21.09 -20.33
N MET A 80 -41.17 -22.05 -20.46
CA MET A 80 -40.73 -22.61 -21.74
C MET A 80 -41.36 -23.97 -22.03
N LYS A 81 -41.27 -24.41 -23.30
CA LYS A 81 -41.52 -25.81 -23.69
C LYS A 81 -40.18 -26.56 -23.64
N VAL A 82 -40.16 -27.70 -22.94
CA VAL A 82 -38.91 -28.40 -22.57
C VAL A 82 -38.16 -28.96 -23.77
N ASP A 83 -38.87 -29.33 -24.84
CA ASP A 83 -38.32 -29.92 -26.06
C ASP A 83 -37.59 -28.91 -26.98
N THR A 84 -37.73 -27.61 -26.74
CA THR A 84 -37.14 -26.56 -27.56
C THR A 84 -35.63 -26.42 -27.39
N LEU A 85 -34.93 -25.97 -28.44
CA LEU A 85 -33.50 -25.66 -28.37
C LEU A 85 -33.21 -24.61 -27.28
N ALA A 86 -34.04 -23.57 -27.20
CA ALA A 86 -33.89 -22.51 -26.21
C ALA A 86 -34.01 -23.03 -24.76
N ALA A 87 -34.90 -24.00 -24.49
CA ALA A 87 -34.99 -24.61 -23.17
C ALA A 87 -33.74 -25.42 -22.83
N LYS A 88 -33.21 -26.19 -23.78
CA LYS A 88 -31.94 -26.93 -23.61
C LYS A 88 -30.76 -26.00 -23.34
N GLU A 89 -30.68 -24.88 -24.04
CA GLU A 89 -29.66 -23.83 -23.80
C GLU A 89 -29.81 -23.18 -22.43
N THR A 90 -31.05 -23.00 -21.95
CA THR A 90 -31.33 -22.42 -20.64
C THR A 90 -30.97 -23.40 -19.51
N VAL A 91 -31.25 -24.70 -19.67
CA VAL A 91 -30.76 -25.75 -18.76
C VAL A 91 -29.24 -25.76 -18.71
N ARG A 92 -28.57 -25.67 -19.87
CA ARG A 92 -27.10 -25.58 -19.92
C ARG A 92 -26.60 -24.32 -19.22
N THR A 93 -27.27 -23.18 -19.44
CA THR A 93 -26.93 -21.92 -18.79
C THR A 93 -26.99 -22.06 -17.27
N HIS A 94 -28.05 -22.66 -16.72
CA HIS A 94 -28.17 -22.93 -15.29
C HIS A 94 -26.98 -23.75 -14.75
N ALA A 95 -26.67 -24.88 -15.41
CA ALA A 95 -25.55 -25.72 -15.03
C ALA A 95 -24.20 -24.98 -15.11
N ASP A 96 -23.98 -24.20 -16.18
CA ASP A 96 -22.78 -23.39 -16.38
C ASP A 96 -22.63 -22.32 -15.27
N ARG A 97 -23.74 -21.71 -14.82
CA ARG A 97 -23.67 -20.75 -13.69
C ARG A 97 -23.32 -21.43 -12.38
N LEU A 98 -23.89 -22.60 -12.06
CA LEU A 98 -23.51 -23.35 -10.86
C LEU A 98 -22.03 -23.80 -10.91
N ALA A 99 -21.53 -24.18 -12.09
CA ALA A 99 -20.12 -24.50 -12.26
C ALA A 99 -19.20 -23.29 -12.02
N ARG A 100 -19.56 -22.11 -12.56
CA ARG A 100 -18.78 -20.89 -12.32
C ARG A 100 -18.85 -20.37 -10.89
N LEU A 101 -20.01 -20.50 -10.24
CA LEU A 101 -20.14 -20.26 -8.81
C LEU A 101 -19.12 -21.08 -8.03
N ASN A 102 -19.04 -22.38 -8.30
CA ASN A 102 -18.06 -23.27 -7.66
C ASN A 102 -16.61 -22.84 -7.91
N GLU A 103 -16.30 -22.38 -9.13
CA GLU A 103 -14.95 -21.89 -9.46
C GLU A 103 -14.62 -20.59 -8.72
N HIS A 104 -15.53 -19.60 -8.71
CA HIS A 104 -15.34 -18.37 -7.93
C HIS A 104 -15.17 -18.68 -6.45
N TRP A 105 -15.98 -19.59 -5.91
CA TRP A 105 -15.88 -20.00 -4.52
C TRP A 105 -14.55 -20.68 -4.20
N LYS A 106 -14.04 -21.54 -5.08
CA LYS A 106 -12.71 -22.16 -4.96
C LYS A 106 -11.59 -21.11 -4.99
N GLN A 107 -11.67 -20.17 -5.92
CA GLN A 107 -10.69 -19.07 -6.03
C GLN A 107 -10.71 -18.18 -4.79
N TYR A 108 -11.89 -17.88 -4.23
CA TYR A 108 -12.02 -17.19 -2.95
C TYR A 108 -11.47 -18.02 -1.78
N GLY A 109 -11.70 -19.34 -1.77
CA GLY A 109 -11.20 -20.26 -0.76
C GLY A 109 -9.68 -20.33 -0.67
N ALA A 110 -8.97 -20.08 -1.80
CA ALA A 110 -7.51 -19.99 -1.85
C ALA A 110 -6.96 -18.70 -1.19
N ILE A 111 -7.81 -17.69 -0.97
CA ILE A 111 -7.43 -16.46 -0.29
C ILE A 111 -7.56 -16.68 1.21
N ALA A 112 -6.53 -16.28 1.96
CA ALA A 112 -6.48 -16.38 3.41
C ALA A 112 -7.74 -15.77 4.05
N ALA A 113 -8.37 -16.56 4.93
CA ALA A 113 -9.55 -16.14 5.67
C ALA A 113 -9.11 -15.37 6.93
N SER A 114 -9.71 -14.21 7.15
CA SER A 114 -9.63 -13.58 8.46
C SER A 114 -10.41 -14.38 9.51
N GLU A 115 -10.20 -14.02 10.78
CA GLU A 115 -10.95 -14.61 11.89
C GLU A 115 -12.46 -14.38 11.75
N ALA A 116 -12.86 -13.21 11.28
CA ALA A 116 -14.26 -12.87 11.02
C ALA A 116 -14.85 -13.69 9.86
N GLU A 117 -14.05 -14.07 8.87
CA GLU A 117 -14.53 -14.83 7.70
C GLU A 117 -14.65 -16.33 7.99
N ARG A 118 -13.79 -16.91 8.85
CA ARG A 118 -13.69 -18.38 9.04
C ARG A 118 -15.04 -19.05 9.32
N ALA A 119 -15.81 -18.54 10.28
CA ALA A 119 -17.12 -19.11 10.62
C ALA A 119 -18.17 -18.85 9.51
N ARG A 120 -18.14 -17.66 8.90
CA ARG A 120 -19.08 -17.26 7.84
C ARG A 120 -18.89 -18.05 6.56
N ARG A 121 -17.65 -18.47 6.24
CA ARG A 121 -17.36 -19.33 5.09
C ARG A 121 -18.07 -20.67 5.21
N ALA A 122 -18.03 -21.29 6.38
CA ALA A 122 -18.72 -22.56 6.62
C ALA A 122 -20.25 -22.41 6.54
N ALA A 123 -20.79 -21.30 7.08
CA ALA A 123 -22.22 -21.01 6.99
C ALA A 123 -22.69 -20.85 5.53
N PHE A 124 -21.95 -20.10 4.71
CA PHE A 124 -22.24 -19.98 3.28
C PHE A 124 -22.09 -21.32 2.55
N GLU A 125 -21.02 -22.09 2.82
CA GLU A 125 -20.81 -23.42 2.20
C GLU A 125 -22.01 -24.35 2.43
N SER A 126 -22.51 -24.41 3.67
CA SER A 126 -23.68 -25.22 3.99
C SER A 126 -24.93 -24.70 3.28
N ALA A 127 -25.21 -23.40 3.38
CA ALA A 127 -26.42 -22.81 2.79
C ALA A 127 -26.42 -22.90 1.26
N ARG A 128 -25.27 -22.72 0.59
CA ARG A 128 -25.16 -22.84 -0.86
C ARG A 128 -25.42 -24.28 -1.31
N ALA A 129 -24.89 -25.29 -0.60
CA ALA A 129 -25.08 -26.69 -0.95
C ALA A 129 -26.55 -27.12 -0.83
N GLU A 130 -27.24 -26.66 0.21
CA GLU A 130 -28.69 -26.85 0.38
C GLU A 130 -29.47 -26.22 -0.79
N TRP A 131 -29.17 -24.98 -1.15
CA TRP A 131 -29.83 -24.27 -2.25
C TRP A 131 -29.54 -24.90 -3.62
N GLU A 132 -28.28 -25.21 -3.94
CA GLU A 132 -27.94 -25.81 -5.23
C GLU A 132 -28.63 -27.16 -5.44
N THR A 133 -28.78 -27.95 -4.37
CA THR A 133 -29.51 -29.23 -4.41
C THR A 133 -30.99 -28.98 -4.73
N ALA A 134 -31.63 -28.07 -3.99
CA ALA A 134 -33.04 -27.71 -4.22
C ALA A 134 -33.28 -27.13 -5.63
N SER A 135 -32.35 -26.31 -6.12
CA SER A 135 -32.39 -25.75 -7.47
C SER A 135 -32.30 -26.83 -8.56
N ARG A 136 -31.42 -27.83 -8.37
CA ARG A 136 -31.34 -29.00 -9.26
C ARG A 136 -32.63 -29.84 -9.22
N ASP A 137 -33.25 -29.96 -8.06
CA ASP A 137 -34.52 -30.70 -7.93
C ASP A 137 -35.68 -29.98 -8.65
N VAL A 138 -35.76 -28.65 -8.62
CA VAL A 138 -36.70 -27.87 -9.44
C VAL A 138 -36.54 -28.22 -10.93
N LEU A 139 -35.31 -28.25 -11.45
CA LEU A 139 -35.05 -28.59 -12.86
C LEU A 139 -35.46 -30.04 -13.19
N LYS A 140 -35.27 -30.99 -12.26
CA LYS A 140 -35.75 -32.37 -12.44
C LYS A 140 -37.27 -32.41 -12.57
N THR A 141 -37.99 -31.68 -11.72
CA THR A 141 -39.46 -31.59 -11.78
C THR A 141 -39.91 -30.93 -13.09
N ILE A 142 -39.24 -29.86 -13.55
CA ILE A 142 -39.54 -29.24 -14.85
C ILE A 142 -39.35 -30.24 -16.01
N ALA A 143 -38.34 -31.12 -15.93
CA ALA A 143 -38.01 -32.08 -16.97
C ALA A 143 -39.06 -33.19 -17.17
N GLU A 144 -40.01 -33.38 -16.24
CA GLU A 144 -41.13 -34.30 -16.39
C GLU A 144 -42.14 -33.83 -17.47
N ASP A 145 -42.10 -32.55 -17.85
CA ASP A 145 -42.87 -31.93 -18.94
C ASP A 145 -44.39 -32.16 -18.87
N THR A 146 -44.96 -32.18 -17.66
CA THR A 146 -46.41 -32.23 -17.44
C THR A 146 -46.95 -30.93 -16.80
N PRO A 147 -48.25 -30.61 -16.97
CA PRO A 147 -48.85 -29.46 -16.29
C PRO A 147 -48.89 -29.59 -14.76
N ALA A 148 -48.88 -30.81 -14.22
CA ALA A 148 -48.80 -31.05 -12.77
C ALA A 148 -47.38 -30.75 -12.28
N ALA A 149 -46.36 -31.37 -12.88
CA ALA A 149 -44.98 -31.15 -12.53
C ALA A 149 -44.54 -29.68 -12.69
N ARG A 150 -45.06 -28.97 -13.70
CA ARG A 150 -44.81 -27.53 -13.85
C ARG A 150 -45.36 -26.71 -12.67
N ARG A 151 -46.53 -27.06 -12.12
CA ARG A 151 -47.07 -26.41 -10.92
C ARG A 151 -46.22 -26.74 -9.69
N ASP A 152 -45.87 -28.01 -9.52
CA ASP A 152 -45.01 -28.46 -8.42
C ASP A 152 -43.64 -27.78 -8.45
N ALA A 153 -43.05 -27.58 -9.63
CA ALA A 153 -41.80 -26.86 -9.82
C ALA A 153 -41.89 -25.37 -9.46
N VAL A 154 -43.03 -24.72 -9.76
CA VAL A 154 -43.30 -23.33 -9.37
C VAL A 154 -43.41 -23.21 -7.85
N ASP A 155 -44.19 -24.09 -7.22
CA ASP A 155 -44.37 -24.11 -5.77
C ASP A 155 -43.05 -24.39 -5.04
N LEU A 156 -42.25 -25.32 -5.56
CA LEU A 156 -40.93 -25.63 -5.02
C LEU A 156 -39.94 -24.47 -5.19
N SER A 157 -39.86 -23.87 -6.38
CA SER A 157 -38.92 -22.77 -6.68
C SER A 157 -39.23 -21.49 -5.91
N LEU A 158 -40.52 -21.13 -5.81
CA LEU A 158 -40.96 -19.91 -5.14
C LEU A 158 -41.17 -20.09 -3.64
N GLY A 159 -41.24 -21.34 -3.15
CA GLY A 159 -41.34 -21.70 -1.74
C GLY A 159 -39.99 -22.10 -1.15
N GLU A 160 -39.78 -23.40 -0.93
CA GLU A 160 -38.63 -23.93 -0.18
C GLU A 160 -37.28 -23.56 -0.82
N THR A 161 -37.15 -23.63 -2.15
CA THR A 161 -35.91 -23.27 -2.85
C THR A 161 -35.60 -21.79 -2.72
N ALA A 162 -36.61 -20.91 -2.71
CA ALA A 162 -36.43 -19.48 -2.49
C ALA A 162 -35.91 -19.19 -1.08
N LEU A 163 -36.44 -19.87 -0.05
CA LEU A 163 -35.94 -19.71 1.33
C LEU A 163 -34.48 -20.15 1.47
N LYS A 164 -34.10 -21.26 0.82
CA LYS A 164 -32.70 -21.72 0.79
C LYS A 164 -31.79 -20.75 0.05
N TYR A 165 -32.26 -20.21 -1.08
CA TYR A 165 -31.55 -19.18 -1.83
C TYR A 165 -31.30 -17.93 -0.98
N ASP A 166 -32.33 -17.43 -0.29
CA ASP A 166 -32.23 -16.22 0.55
C ASP A 166 -31.26 -16.44 1.71
N LYS A 167 -31.29 -17.62 2.36
CA LYS A 167 -30.32 -18.01 3.38
C LYS A 167 -28.89 -18.01 2.84
N ALA A 168 -28.66 -18.59 1.66
CA ALA A 168 -27.34 -18.60 1.02
C ALA A 168 -26.89 -17.19 0.64
N ARG A 169 -27.79 -16.37 0.09
CA ARG A 169 -27.50 -14.98 -0.28
C ARG A 169 -27.17 -14.13 0.95
N GLN A 170 -27.90 -14.27 2.05
CA GLN A 170 -27.64 -13.56 3.28
C GLN A 170 -26.25 -13.93 3.85
N ALA A 171 -25.93 -15.23 3.90
CA ALA A 171 -24.61 -15.69 4.34
C ALA A 171 -23.47 -15.15 3.46
N LEU A 172 -23.69 -15.04 2.14
CA LEU A 172 -22.73 -14.41 1.23
C LEU A 172 -22.60 -12.91 1.47
N GLY A 173 -23.71 -12.21 1.71
CA GLY A 173 -23.73 -10.79 2.07
C GLY A 173 -22.92 -10.52 3.33
N GLU A 174 -23.10 -11.33 4.38
CA GLU A 174 -22.31 -11.21 5.62
C GLU A 174 -20.81 -11.43 5.39
N LEU A 175 -20.43 -12.32 4.45
CA LEU A 175 -19.03 -12.50 4.05
C LEU A 175 -18.47 -11.26 3.34
N ILE A 176 -19.23 -10.69 2.41
CA ILE A 176 -18.84 -9.46 1.68
C ILE A 176 -18.69 -8.30 2.67
N GLU A 177 -19.64 -8.13 3.59
CA GLU A 177 -19.58 -7.10 4.62
C GLU A 177 -18.38 -7.28 5.56
N ALA A 178 -18.12 -8.52 6.01
CA ALA A 178 -16.95 -8.81 6.85
C ALA A 178 -15.64 -8.46 6.12
N ARG A 179 -15.53 -8.78 4.82
CA ARG A 179 -14.35 -8.44 4.01
C ARG A 179 -14.21 -6.93 3.83
N LEU A 180 -15.30 -6.22 3.54
CA LEU A 180 -15.29 -4.76 3.41
C LEU A 180 -14.93 -4.06 4.73
N ALA A 181 -15.45 -4.55 5.86
CA ALA A 181 -15.10 -4.03 7.17
C ALA A 181 -13.60 -4.19 7.47
N GLN A 182 -13.03 -5.36 7.17
CA GLN A 182 -11.59 -5.60 7.29
C GLN A 182 -10.76 -4.65 6.42
N VAL A 183 -11.16 -4.44 5.16
CA VAL A 183 -10.48 -3.50 4.25
C VAL A 183 -10.51 -2.07 4.80
N ARG A 184 -11.66 -1.63 5.34
CA ARG A 184 -11.80 -0.30 5.94
C ARG A 184 -10.92 -0.15 7.17
N GLU A 185 -10.93 -1.13 8.08
CA GLU A 185 -10.11 -1.12 9.28
C GLU A 185 -8.61 -1.08 8.94
N GLN A 186 -8.19 -1.86 7.94
CA GLN A 186 -6.81 -1.83 7.45
C GLN A 186 -6.45 -0.48 6.84
N ALA A 187 -7.31 0.08 5.99
CA ALA A 187 -7.10 1.39 5.37
C ALA A 187 -7.02 2.52 6.41
N GLU A 188 -7.84 2.50 7.46
CA GLU A 188 -7.79 3.49 8.55
C GLU A 188 -6.47 3.39 9.33
N ARG A 189 -6.05 2.17 9.70
CA ARG A 189 -4.78 1.94 10.39
C ARG A 189 -3.58 2.37 9.56
N GLU A 190 -3.58 2.05 8.27
CA GLU A 190 -2.51 2.40 7.35
C GLU A 190 -2.51 3.90 7.02
N GLY A 191 -3.68 4.53 6.88
CA GLY A 191 -3.83 5.97 6.67
C GLY A 191 -3.34 6.81 7.85
N ALA A 192 -3.68 6.41 9.08
CA ALA A 192 -3.17 7.06 10.29
C ALA A 192 -1.64 6.94 10.41
N THR A 193 -1.10 5.79 9.99
CA THR A 193 0.35 5.54 9.98
C THR A 193 1.03 6.38 8.88
N ALA A 194 0.44 6.47 7.69
CA ALA A 194 0.94 7.26 6.57
C ALA A 194 1.00 8.75 6.92
N GLY A 195 -0.03 9.30 7.55
CA GLY A 195 -0.03 10.70 8.01
C GLY A 195 1.10 11.01 9.00
N ARG A 196 1.38 10.09 9.93
CA ARG A 196 2.52 10.20 10.86
C ARG A 196 3.87 10.06 10.12
N MET A 197 3.93 9.19 9.11
CA MET A 197 5.11 8.99 8.26
C MET A 197 5.47 10.27 7.50
N SER A 198 4.47 10.94 6.91
CA SER A 198 4.66 12.19 6.16
C SER A 198 5.26 13.27 7.05
N TRP A 199 4.84 13.38 8.31
CA TRP A 199 5.45 14.30 9.26
C TRP A 199 6.93 14.00 9.52
N TRP A 200 7.31 12.73 9.65
CA TRP A 200 8.72 12.36 9.82
C TRP A 200 9.58 12.69 8.60
N VAL A 201 9.05 12.53 7.39
CA VAL A 201 9.74 12.94 6.16
C VAL A 201 9.89 14.47 6.10
N VAL A 202 8.83 15.22 6.41
CA VAL A 202 8.92 16.69 6.46
C VAL A 202 9.93 17.16 7.50
N LEU A 203 9.91 16.57 8.70
CA LEU A 203 10.86 16.90 9.77
C LEU A 203 12.31 16.53 9.38
N SER A 204 12.53 15.41 8.70
CA SER A 204 13.88 15.02 8.26
C SER A 204 14.43 15.97 7.19
N VAL A 205 13.59 16.41 6.25
CA VAL A 205 13.96 17.41 5.23
C VAL A 205 14.25 18.76 5.88
N LEU A 206 13.41 19.22 6.81
CA LEU A 206 13.66 20.47 7.54
C LEU A 206 14.96 20.40 8.36
N GLY A 207 15.19 19.28 9.05
CA GLY A 207 16.45 19.03 9.75
C GLY A 207 17.67 19.06 8.82
N ALA A 208 17.54 18.46 7.64
CA ALA A 208 18.59 18.48 6.62
C ALA A 208 18.93 19.90 6.15
N ILE A 209 17.91 20.74 5.91
CA ILE A 209 18.08 22.15 5.53
C ILE A 209 18.79 22.93 6.64
N VAL A 210 18.40 22.73 7.90
CA VAL A 210 19.04 23.40 9.05
C VAL A 210 20.52 23.02 9.13
N VAL A 211 20.84 21.73 9.05
CA VAL A 211 22.24 21.30 9.13
C VAL A 211 23.04 21.78 7.93
N ALA A 212 22.49 21.72 6.71
CA ALA A 212 23.14 22.27 5.53
C ALA A 212 23.46 23.77 5.70
N GLY A 213 22.52 24.55 6.26
CA GLY A 213 22.71 25.95 6.59
C GLY A 213 23.82 26.17 7.63
N VAL A 214 23.84 25.38 8.71
CA VAL A 214 24.89 25.42 9.74
C VAL A 214 26.26 25.10 9.14
N THR A 215 26.35 24.05 8.32
CA THR A 215 27.58 23.65 7.63
C THR A 215 28.05 24.73 6.67
N ALA A 216 27.15 25.36 5.91
CA ALA A 216 27.50 26.48 5.02
C ALA A 216 28.10 27.67 5.78
N VAL A 217 27.49 28.05 6.92
CA VAL A 217 28.03 29.12 7.78
C VAL A 217 29.38 28.73 8.39
N ALA A 218 29.54 27.47 8.81
CA ALA A 218 30.79 26.97 9.38
C ALA A 218 31.94 26.99 8.36
N VAL A 219 31.71 26.49 7.14
CA VAL A 219 32.70 26.53 6.04
C VAL A 219 33.04 27.98 5.67
N SER A 220 32.04 28.86 5.58
CA SER A 220 32.27 30.29 5.31
C SER A 220 33.17 30.95 6.36
N ARG A 221 32.95 30.65 7.64
CA ARG A 221 33.74 31.20 8.75
C ARG A 221 35.13 30.59 8.89
N TRP A 222 35.28 29.28 8.72
CA TRP A 222 36.52 28.57 9.04
C TRP A 222 37.45 28.33 7.85
N VAL A 223 36.95 28.44 6.62
CA VAL A 223 37.73 28.24 5.40
C VAL A 223 37.73 29.51 4.56
N ALA A 224 36.55 29.98 4.13
CA ALA A 224 36.48 31.07 3.16
C ALA A 224 37.00 32.41 3.69
N ARG A 225 36.72 32.75 4.95
CA ARG A 225 37.18 34.00 5.56
C ARG A 225 38.71 34.05 5.75
N PRO A 226 39.38 33.06 6.38
CA PRO A 226 40.85 33.05 6.48
C PRO A 226 41.55 33.04 5.12
N LEU A 227 41.03 32.30 4.14
CA LEU A 227 41.58 32.31 2.77
C LEU A 227 41.49 33.71 2.14
N ARG A 228 40.36 34.39 2.30
CA ARG A 228 40.18 35.75 1.77
C ARG A 228 41.12 36.75 2.45
N GLU A 229 41.29 36.64 3.76
CA GLU A 229 42.24 37.47 4.52
C GLU A 229 43.69 37.26 4.04
N ALA A 230 44.10 36.00 3.82
CA ALA A 230 45.41 35.68 3.25
C ALA A 230 45.59 36.23 1.81
N VAL A 231 44.58 36.09 0.95
CA VAL A 231 44.63 36.62 -0.43
C VAL A 231 44.74 38.14 -0.46
N VAL A 232 44.01 38.85 0.41
CA VAL A 232 44.12 40.31 0.51
C VAL A 232 45.52 40.72 0.92
N LEU A 233 46.08 40.08 1.95
CA LEU A 233 47.43 40.40 2.43
C LEU A 233 48.51 40.14 1.36
N LEU A 234 48.41 39.01 0.63
CA LEU A 234 49.33 38.71 -0.47
C LEU A 234 49.21 39.73 -1.63
N LYS A 235 48.01 40.24 -1.90
CA LYS A 235 47.81 41.31 -2.89
C LYS A 235 48.43 42.63 -2.44
N ASP A 236 48.29 42.99 -1.17
CA ASP A 236 48.87 44.20 -0.61
C ASP A 236 50.42 44.15 -0.65
N ILE A 237 51.01 42.96 -0.40
CA ILE A 237 52.45 42.71 -0.54
C ILE A 237 52.89 42.84 -2.00
N ALA A 238 52.17 42.22 -2.93
CA ALA A 238 52.50 42.27 -4.37
C ALA A 238 52.36 43.69 -4.96
N ALA A 239 51.47 44.51 -4.42
CA ALA A 239 51.28 45.90 -4.82
C ALA A 239 52.34 46.87 -4.24
N GLY A 240 53.20 46.40 -3.31
CA GLY A 240 54.25 47.21 -2.68
C GLY A 240 53.74 48.15 -1.58
N GLU A 241 52.51 47.98 -1.11
CA GLU A 241 51.88 48.81 -0.07
C GLU A 241 51.88 48.13 1.32
N ALA A 242 52.45 46.94 1.45
CA ALA A 242 52.40 46.16 2.69
C ALA A 242 53.37 46.66 3.77
N ASP A 243 52.80 47.00 4.93
CA ASP A 243 53.53 47.21 6.18
C ASP A 243 53.96 45.86 6.78
N LEU A 244 55.22 45.49 6.57
CA LEU A 244 55.85 44.25 7.06
C LEU A 244 55.90 44.12 8.60
N THR A 245 55.49 45.15 9.33
CA THR A 245 55.36 45.07 10.80
C THR A 245 54.02 44.50 11.26
N ARG A 246 53.03 44.37 10.36
CA ARG A 246 51.76 43.72 10.67
C ARG A 246 51.89 42.19 10.71
N ARG A 247 51.88 41.64 11.91
CA ARG A 247 51.76 40.19 12.11
C ARG A 247 50.33 39.73 11.82
N LEU A 248 50.19 38.77 10.91
CA LEU A 248 48.97 37.98 10.76
C LEU A 248 48.71 37.27 12.09
N THR A 249 47.63 37.64 12.81
CA THR A 249 47.16 36.88 13.96
C THR A 249 46.52 35.59 13.45
N VAL A 250 47.33 34.62 13.04
CA VAL A 250 46.82 33.30 12.67
C VAL A 250 46.56 32.52 13.95
N THR A 251 45.28 32.36 14.28
CA THR A 251 44.86 31.62 15.47
C THR A 251 44.85 30.09 15.27
N GLY A 252 45.40 29.56 14.16
CA GLY A 252 45.29 28.14 13.79
C GLY A 252 46.56 27.56 13.15
N HIS A 253 46.91 26.33 13.52
CA HIS A 253 48.09 25.57 13.07
C HIS A 253 47.81 24.74 11.79
N GLY A 254 46.88 25.17 10.94
CA GLY A 254 46.53 24.50 9.67
C GLY A 254 47.33 25.04 8.47
N GLU A 255 46.96 24.67 7.24
CA GLU A 255 47.75 25.03 6.04
C GLU A 255 47.96 26.55 5.89
N ILE A 256 47.00 27.39 6.33
CA ILE A 256 47.11 28.86 6.29
C ILE A 256 48.10 29.42 7.33
N GLY A 257 48.24 28.74 8.49
CA GLY A 257 49.24 29.11 9.50
C GLY A 257 50.63 28.71 9.07
N GLU A 258 50.78 27.53 8.47
CA GLU A 258 52.04 27.09 7.88
C GLU A 258 52.45 28.04 6.72
N LEU A 259 51.49 28.50 5.92
CA LEU A 259 51.72 29.51 4.88
C LEU A 259 52.16 30.85 5.47
N ALA A 260 51.55 31.30 6.56
CA ALA A 260 51.90 32.56 7.22
C ALA A 260 53.26 32.52 7.94
N ASP A 261 53.68 31.34 8.42
CA ASP A 261 55.01 31.13 9.01
C ASP A 261 56.13 31.02 7.95
N SER A 262 55.76 30.77 6.68
CA SER A 262 56.70 30.61 5.56
C SER A 262 57.14 31.92 4.89
N PHE A 263 56.53 33.06 5.26
CA PHE A 263 56.80 34.41 4.73
C PHE A 263 57.25 35.34 5.86
#